data_AF-A0A926SWX2-F1
#
_entry.id   AF-A0A926SWX2-F1
#
_cell.length_a   1.000
_cell.length_b   1.000
_cell.length_c   1.000
_cell.angle_alpha   90.00
_cell.angle_beta   90.00
_cell.angle_gamma   90.00
#
_symmetry.space_group_name_H-M   'P 1'
#
loop_
_entity.id
_entity.type
_entity.pdbx_description
1 polymer ?
#
loop_
_entity_poly.entity_id
_entity_poly.type
_entity_poly.pdbx_seq_one_letter_code
_entity_poly.pdbx_strand_id
1 'polypeptide(L)' 'MKRSQSVDSATAQKDRISIDVRDLKEEIETCRTDAAWSELPLSSKIRVLIKERLEQMRTAGKGANK' A
#
# COMPACT_ATOMS: atom_id res chain seq x y z
N MET A 1 26.11 -34.15 -25.39
CA MET A 1 26.68 -32.81 -25.13
C MET A 1 25.59 -31.76 -25.24
N LYS A 2 25.45 -30.95 -24.19
CA LYS A 2 24.75 -29.67 -24.00
C LYS A 2 23.88 -29.12 -25.16
N ARG A 3 22.62 -28.83 -24.83
CA ARG A 3 22.02 -27.51 -25.02
C ARG A 3 21.02 -27.24 -23.89
N SER A 4 21.53 -26.57 -22.87
CA SER A 4 20.76 -25.85 -21.87
C SER A 4 19.95 -24.77 -22.58
N GLN A 5 18.64 -24.73 -22.36
CA GLN A 5 17.86 -23.52 -22.55
C GLN A 5 17.29 -23.09 -21.21
N SER A 6 17.57 -21.82 -20.93
CA SER A 6 17.32 -21.05 -19.72
C SER A 6 15.82 -20.96 -19.45
N VAL A 7 15.40 -21.27 -18.23
CA VAL A 7 14.06 -20.96 -17.75
C VAL A 7 14.01 -19.48 -17.37
N ASP A 8 13.22 -18.72 -18.12
CA ASP A 8 12.96 -17.29 -17.94
C ASP A 8 12.57 -16.96 -16.50
N SER A 9 13.44 -16.23 -15.82
CA SER A 9 13.10 -15.56 -14.57
C SER A 9 12.46 -14.21 -14.88
N ALA A 10 11.27 -14.24 -15.49
CA ALA A 10 10.43 -13.07 -15.66
C ALA A 10 9.76 -12.75 -14.32
N THR A 11 10.51 -12.07 -13.43
CA THR A 11 9.93 -11.41 -12.27
C THR A 11 8.88 -10.42 -12.77
N ALA A 12 7.61 -10.76 -12.67
CA ALA A 12 6.51 -9.85 -12.98
C ALA A 12 6.72 -8.56 -12.16
N GLN A 13 7.18 -7.50 -12.81
CA GLN A 13 7.24 -6.17 -12.21
C GLN A 13 5.82 -5.85 -11.78
N LYS A 14 5.57 -5.85 -10.46
CA LYS A 14 4.30 -5.38 -9.92
C LYS A 14 4.08 -3.98 -10.45
N ASP A 15 2.99 -3.77 -11.19
CA ASP A 15 2.59 -2.45 -11.68
C ASP A 15 2.64 -1.44 -10.54
N ARG A 16 3.54 -0.46 -10.67
CA ARG A 16 3.70 0.63 -9.71
C ARG A 16 2.87 1.80 -10.19
N ILE A 17 1.97 2.28 -9.33
CA ILE A 17 1.18 3.48 -9.60
C ILE A 17 1.93 4.66 -8.97
N SER A 18 2.27 5.67 -9.78
CA SER A 18 2.84 6.93 -9.31
C SER A 18 1.73 7.92 -8.99
N ILE A 19 1.77 8.50 -7.80
CA ILE A 19 0.75 9.45 -7.33
C ILE A 19 1.50 10.59 -6.62
N ASP A 20 1.15 11.83 -6.91
CA ASP A 20 1.65 12.97 -6.15
C ASP A 20 0.88 13.07 -4.82
N VAL A 21 1.62 13.14 -3.72
CA VAL A 21 1.09 13.18 -2.34
C VAL A 21 1.86 14.19 -1.49
N ARG A 22 2.52 15.17 -2.13
CA ARG A 22 3.40 16.12 -1.44
C ARG A 22 2.66 16.96 -0.41
N ASP A 23 1.44 17.37 -0.74
CA ASP A 23 0.51 18.09 0.14
C ASP A 23 0.13 17.27 1.38
N LEU A 24 -0.04 15.97 1.23
CA LEU A 24 -0.46 15.08 2.31
C LEU A 24 0.69 14.51 3.15
N LYS A 25 1.96 14.73 2.74
CA LYS A 25 3.11 14.03 3.32
C LYS A 25 3.23 14.26 4.83
N GLU A 26 3.18 15.51 5.27
CA GLU A 26 3.35 15.87 6.68
C GLU A 26 2.22 15.29 7.54
N GLU A 27 0.98 15.39 7.07
CA GLU A 27 -0.17 14.80 7.74
C GLU A 27 -0.04 13.28 7.86
N ILE A 28 0.36 12.59 6.79
CA ILE A 28 0.56 11.12 6.81
C ILE A 28 1.69 10.71 7.77
N GLU A 29 2.77 11.49 7.85
CA GLU A 29 3.90 11.17 8.72
C GLU A 29 3.58 11.40 10.20
N THR A 30 2.68 12.33 10.52
CA THR A 30 2.37 12.77 11.89
C THR A 30 1.01 12.30 12.42
N CYS A 31 0.17 11.67 11.58
CA CYS A 31 -1.19 11.27 12.00
C CYS A 31 -1.25 10.22 13.12
N ARG A 32 -0.14 9.56 13.46
CA ARG A 32 -0.05 8.61 14.58
C ARG A 32 1.24 8.83 15.36
N THR A 33 1.14 8.59 16.66
CA THR A 33 2.24 8.79 17.62
C THR A 33 2.93 7.50 18.05
N ASP A 34 2.50 6.34 17.54
CA ASP A 34 3.11 5.06 17.91
C ASP A 34 4.45 4.82 17.21
N ALA A 35 5.36 4.13 17.90
CA ALA A 35 6.71 3.86 17.41
C ALA A 35 6.71 3.00 16.13
N ALA A 36 5.74 2.08 16.00
CA ALA A 36 5.63 1.27 14.79
C ALA A 36 5.32 2.15 13.57
N TRP A 37 4.53 3.21 13.72
CA TRP A 37 4.25 4.15 12.65
C TRP A 37 5.48 4.94 12.21
N SER A 38 6.27 5.46 13.15
CA SER A 38 7.43 6.30 12.82
C SER A 38 8.50 5.53 12.02
N GLU A 39 8.64 4.24 12.25
CA GLU A 39 9.58 3.35 11.54
C GLU A 39 9.13 2.95 10.13
N LEU A 40 7.85 3.14 9.79
CA LEU A 40 7.33 2.75 8.48
C LEU A 40 7.71 3.73 7.36
N PRO A 41 8.10 3.22 6.17
CA PRO A 41 8.23 4.05 4.98
C PRO A 41 6.90 4.71 4.59
N LEU A 42 6.96 5.90 3.99
CA LEU A 42 5.77 6.65 3.53
C LEU A 42 4.82 5.80 2.67
N SER A 43 5.36 4.99 1.76
CA SER A 43 4.56 4.08 0.91
C SER A 43 3.77 3.04 1.72
N SER A 44 4.33 2.58 2.84
CA SER A 44 3.68 1.62 3.73
C SER A 44 2.61 2.31 4.57
N LYS A 45 2.89 3.51 5.09
CA LYS A 45 1.92 4.37 5.78
C LYS A 45 0.68 4.62 4.90
N ILE A 46 0.89 5.07 3.66
CA ILE A 46 -0.18 5.30 2.67
C ILE A 46 -1.01 4.03 2.46
N ARG A 47 -0.37 2.88 2.27
CA ARG A 47 -1.07 1.59 2.08
C ARG A 47 -1.93 1.21 3.28
N VAL A 48 -1.46 1.45 4.51
CA VAL A 48 -2.22 1.17 5.73
C VAL A 48 -3.45 2.08 5.79
N LEU A 49 -3.27 3.40 5.62
CA LEU A 49 -4.38 4.36 5.65
C LEU A 49 -5.46 4.04 4.60
N ILE A 50 -5.06 3.71 3.38
CA ILE A 50 -5.98 3.32 2.31
C ILE A 50 -6.75 2.05 2.70
N LYS A 51 -6.07 1.01 3.20
CA LYS A 51 -6.71 -0.24 3.60
C LYS A 51 -7.75 -0.03 4.70
N GLU A 52 -7.40 0.74 5.72
CA GLU A 52 -8.32 1.06 6.81
C GLU A 52 -9.54 1.83 6.31
N ARG A 53 -9.34 2.83 5.45
CA ARG A 53 -10.47 3.59 4.90
C ARG A 53 -11.38 2.72 4.04
N LEU A 54 -10.82 1.84 3.22
CA LEU A 54 -11.60 0.87 2.44
C LEU A 54 -12.40 -0.09 3.32
N GLU A 55 -11.83 -0.54 4.45
CA GLU A 55 -12.54 -1.39 5.41
C GLU A 55 -13.68 -0.63 6.11
N GLN A 56 -13.44 0.62 6.52
CA GLN A 56 -14.49 1.49 7.08
C GLN A 56 -15.65 1.67 6.11
N MET A 57 -15.36 1.89 4.81
CA MET A 57 -16.40 2.03 3.80
C MET A 57 -17.15 0.72 3.55
N ARG A 58 -16.46 -0.42 3.56
CA ARG A 58 -17.08 -1.74 3.39
C ARG A 58 -18.01 -2.09 4.56
N THR A 59 -17.59 -1.77 5.79
CA THR A 59 -18.40 -2.01 7.00
C THR A 59 -19.57 -1.04 7.10
N ALA A 60 -19.36 0.25 6.79
CA ALA A 60 -20.43 1.24 6.72
C ALA A 60 -21.48 0.91 5.65
N GLY A 61 -21.04 0.47 4.46
CA GLY A 61 -21.94 0.03 3.39
C GLY A 61 -22.75 -1.24 3.71
N LYS A 62 -22.25 -2.10 4.61
CA LYS A 62 -23.00 -3.28 5.10
C LYS A 62 -24.04 -2.96 6.16
N GLY A 63 -23.95 -1.80 6.83
CA GLY A 63 -24.90 -1.37 7.85
C GLY A 63 -26.11 -0.57 7.32
N ALA A 64 -26.07 -0.10 6.08
CA ALA A 64 -27.13 0.73 5.48
C ALA A 64 -28.26 -0.07 4.81
N ASN A 65 -28.21 -1.41 4.87
CA ASN A 65 -29.19 -2.28 4.21
C ASN A 65 -29.67 -3.36 5.20
N LYS A 66 -30.32 -2.94 6.28
CA LYS A 66 -31.03 -3.85 7.19
C LYS A 66 -32.19 -3.15 7.88
#